data_AF-A0A3N5N7K4-F1
#
_entry.id   AF-A0A3N5N7K4-F1
#
_cell.length_a   1.000
_cell.length_b   1.000
_cell.length_c   1.000
_cell.angle_alpha   90.00
_cell.angle_beta   90.00
_cell.angle_gamma   90.00
#
_symmetry.space_group_name_H-M   'P 1'
#
loop_
_entity.id
_entity.type
_entity.pdbx_description
1 polymer ?
#
loop_
_entity_poly.entity_id
_entity_poly.type
_entity_poly.pdbx_seq_one_letter_code
_entity_poly.pdbx_strand_id
1 'polypeptide(L)'
;ALVPANVAALNGRGRAHLAAQRPHGAIRDFTRAVTADARFSAAYRSRAEAKLAIRRHEDAIEDFSRAIAFEPGNAEVYGLRARAYLEADNMASAIKDYTKAIELNPVSTYYAGRGFAYAAAEASDEALNDLARAIELDPRGATAYAYRAWTYLHQQQAELGLKEVTRALKLDANCAVAYWVRGEIHEAQGRAELAVADLRQALALDSNLNAASRTLERLGITDRPQQREVAEAAREGWRVYQKGKQFVARNEEYPRLQIELEMLGKGQPRILEWEVKKPPFQGIAILRFYAGSLDNPRGPEEVEYAAIVDLQAGQVVAIEMQRLGAKVATWTWDEGKVIVANADGITDEFQLRQAKLPVAAAPKRPVDPWGWGSEQRTRKPKSLFDLLFKF
;
A
#
# COMPACT_ATOMS: atom_id res chain seq x y z
N ALA A 1 -4.92 -6.49 35.12
CA ALA A 1 -4.38 -6.02 33.83
C ALA A 1 -5.48 -5.21 33.16
N LEU A 2 -5.38 -3.87 33.19
CA LEU A 2 -6.31 -3.00 32.46
C LEU A 2 -5.95 -3.11 30.98
N VAL A 3 -6.72 -3.89 30.21
CA VAL A 3 -6.60 -3.93 28.75
C VAL A 3 -6.80 -2.50 28.24
N PRO A 4 -5.95 -1.95 27.38
CA PRO A 4 -6.12 -0.58 26.88
C PRO A 4 -7.27 -0.59 25.87
N ALA A 5 -8.51 -0.62 26.35
CA ALA A 5 -9.69 -0.33 25.54
C ALA A 5 -9.83 1.18 25.27
N ASN A 6 -8.92 2.00 25.81
CA ASN A 6 -8.88 3.42 25.51
C ASN A 6 -8.41 3.62 24.06
N VAL A 7 -9.32 4.15 23.24
CA VAL A 7 -9.13 4.39 21.80
C VAL A 7 -7.93 5.30 21.50
N ALA A 8 -7.66 6.30 22.35
CA ALA A 8 -6.53 7.19 22.19
C ALA A 8 -5.20 6.47 22.46
N ALA A 9 -5.18 5.56 23.44
CA ALA A 9 -3.99 4.75 23.73
C ALA A 9 -3.69 3.75 22.61
N LEU A 10 -4.71 3.08 22.08
CA LEU A 10 -4.58 2.18 20.92
C LEU A 10 -4.09 2.94 19.69
N ASN A 11 -4.68 4.09 19.38
CA ASN A 11 -4.25 4.92 18.27
C ASN A 11 -2.83 5.47 18.45
N GLY A 12 -2.48 5.90 19.68
CA GLY A 12 -1.12 6.33 20.00
C GLY A 12 -0.09 5.23 19.79
N ARG A 13 -0.39 4.00 20.25
CA ARG A 13 0.48 2.83 20.06
C ARG A 13 0.59 2.43 18.59
N GLY A 14 -0.51 2.45 17.83
CA GLY A 14 -0.49 2.23 16.39
C GLY A 14 0.39 3.24 15.64
N ARG A 15 0.33 4.52 16.00
CA ARG A 15 1.23 5.55 15.43
C ARG A 15 2.69 5.28 15.78
N ALA A 16 2.99 4.80 16.98
CA ALA A 16 4.34 4.39 17.37
C ALA A 16 4.81 3.16 16.58
N HIS A 17 3.91 2.23 16.24
CA HIS A 17 4.21 1.12 15.33
C HIS A 17 4.58 1.64 13.93
N LEU A 18 3.82 2.57 13.34
CA LEU A 18 4.15 3.16 12.05
C LEU A 18 5.49 3.90 12.05
N ALA A 19 5.76 4.71 13.08
CA ALA A 19 7.04 5.40 13.23
C ALA A 19 8.22 4.41 13.34
N ALA A 20 7.96 3.20 13.85
CA ALA A 20 8.91 2.11 13.92
C ALA A 20 8.92 1.20 12.65
N GLN A 21 8.28 1.63 11.56
CA GLN A 21 8.16 0.88 10.30
C GLN A 21 7.49 -0.51 10.48
N ARG A 22 6.43 -0.55 11.27
CA ARG A 22 5.63 -1.75 11.56
C ARG A 22 4.16 -1.53 11.18
N PRO A 23 3.86 -1.43 9.87
CA PRO A 23 2.52 -1.10 9.41
C PRO A 23 1.44 -2.12 9.77
N HIS A 24 1.71 -3.43 9.77
CA HIS A 24 0.76 -4.46 10.19
C HIS A 24 0.44 -4.36 11.68
N GLY A 25 1.46 -4.23 12.54
CA GLY A 25 1.25 -3.97 13.97
C GLY A 25 0.43 -2.70 14.23
N ALA A 26 0.62 -1.66 13.41
CA ALA A 26 -0.17 -0.44 13.48
C ALA A 26 -1.62 -0.63 13.04
N ILE A 27 -1.84 -1.31 11.90
CA ILE A 27 -3.19 -1.63 11.39
C ILE A 27 -4.00 -2.41 12.41
N ARG A 28 -3.37 -3.36 13.12
CA ARG A 28 -4.02 -4.10 14.21
C ARG A 28 -4.50 -3.17 15.31
N ASP A 29 -3.62 -2.31 15.83
CA ASP A 29 -3.99 -1.38 16.91
C ASP A 29 -5.05 -0.36 16.49
N PHE A 30 -4.97 0.17 15.26
CA PHE A 30 -6.03 1.04 14.75
C PHE A 30 -7.35 0.30 14.54
N THR A 31 -7.30 -0.97 14.12
CA THR A 31 -8.49 -1.82 13.98
C THR A 31 -9.16 -2.06 15.33
N ARG A 32 -8.37 -2.33 16.36
CA ARG A 32 -8.87 -2.42 17.74
C ARG A 32 -9.46 -1.08 18.21
N ALA A 33 -8.85 0.06 17.85
CA ALA A 33 -9.37 1.38 18.18
C ALA A 33 -10.73 1.67 17.52
N VAL A 34 -10.90 1.39 16.22
CA VAL A 34 -12.20 1.58 15.55
C VAL A 34 -13.26 0.58 16.03
N THR A 35 -12.85 -0.60 16.50
CA THR A 35 -13.78 -1.58 17.11
C THR A 35 -14.27 -1.08 18.47
N ALA A 36 -13.39 -0.46 19.25
CA ALA A 36 -13.73 0.10 20.55
C ALA A 36 -14.57 1.39 20.45
N ASP A 37 -14.32 2.24 19.44
CA ASP A 37 -15.19 3.37 19.08
C ASP A 37 -15.27 3.53 17.56
N ALA A 38 -16.40 3.11 17.00
CA ALA A 38 -16.64 3.16 15.56
C ALA A 38 -16.74 4.59 14.99
N ARG A 39 -16.80 5.63 15.82
CA ARG A 39 -16.85 7.05 15.42
C ARG A 39 -15.50 7.75 15.57
N PHE A 40 -14.45 7.05 16.01
CA PHE A 40 -13.14 7.65 16.24
C PHE A 40 -12.39 7.89 14.91
N SER A 41 -12.71 9.02 14.24
CA SER A 41 -12.18 9.44 12.94
C SER A 41 -10.65 9.30 12.82
N ALA A 42 -9.93 9.71 13.87
CA ALA A 42 -8.46 9.67 13.89
C ALA A 42 -7.89 8.25 13.69
N ALA A 43 -8.56 7.20 14.17
CA ALA A 43 -8.12 5.82 13.97
C ALA A 43 -8.35 5.35 12.54
N TYR A 44 -9.46 5.72 11.90
CA TYR A 44 -9.66 5.43 10.47
C TYR A 44 -8.59 6.12 9.61
N ARG A 45 -8.34 7.41 9.83
CA ARG A 45 -7.27 8.14 9.14
C ARG A 45 -5.92 7.44 9.31
N SER A 46 -5.53 7.14 10.55
CA SER A 46 -4.23 6.53 10.83
C SER A 46 -4.12 5.11 10.27
N ARG A 47 -5.22 4.33 10.26
CA ARG A 47 -5.28 3.01 9.64
C ARG A 47 -5.14 3.08 8.11
N ALA A 48 -5.75 4.09 7.49
CA ALA A 48 -5.61 4.31 6.06
C ALA A 48 -4.15 4.63 5.67
N GLU A 49 -3.47 5.49 6.43
CA GLU A 49 -2.04 5.77 6.21
C GLU A 49 -1.17 4.51 6.37
N ALA A 50 -1.48 3.67 7.37
CA ALA A 50 -0.80 2.39 7.55
C ALA A 50 -1.04 1.43 6.37
N LYS A 51 -2.27 1.40 5.83
CA LYS A 51 -2.63 0.61 4.65
C LYS A 51 -1.95 1.11 3.38
N LEU A 52 -1.78 2.42 3.21
CA LEU A 52 -0.97 2.97 2.11
C LEU A 52 0.49 2.52 2.19
N ALA A 53 1.07 2.47 3.40
CA ALA A 53 2.44 1.99 3.59
C ALA A 53 2.65 0.55 3.10
N ILE A 54 1.60 -0.28 3.10
CA ILE A 54 1.61 -1.65 2.55
C ILE A 54 0.85 -1.77 1.21
N ARG A 55 0.64 -0.65 0.51
CA ARG A 55 0.01 -0.58 -0.83
C ARG A 55 -1.39 -1.19 -0.94
N ARG A 56 -2.17 -1.08 0.14
CA ARG A 56 -3.60 -1.41 0.16
C ARG A 56 -4.43 -0.16 -0.11
N HIS A 57 -4.33 0.37 -1.33
CA HIS A 57 -4.85 1.70 -1.69
C HIS A 57 -6.37 1.78 -1.54
N GLU A 58 -7.10 0.77 -2.00
CA GLU A 58 -8.56 0.68 -1.94
C GLU A 58 -9.05 0.63 -0.49
N ASP A 59 -8.40 -0.19 0.34
CA ASP A 59 -8.73 -0.30 1.76
C ASP A 59 -8.40 1.00 2.53
N ALA A 60 -7.40 1.76 2.08
CA ALA A 60 -7.06 3.06 2.63
C ALA A 60 -8.10 4.12 2.21
N ILE A 61 -8.53 4.11 0.95
CA ILE A 61 -9.59 4.99 0.42
C ILE A 61 -10.89 4.78 1.18
N GLU A 62 -11.27 3.53 1.49
CA GLU A 62 -12.46 3.24 2.30
C GLU A 62 -12.33 3.85 3.71
N ASP A 63 -11.21 3.63 4.39
CA ASP A 63 -10.97 4.17 5.73
C ASP A 63 -10.96 5.71 5.73
N PHE A 64 -10.31 6.36 4.76
CA PHE A 64 -10.40 7.82 4.64
C PHE A 64 -11.83 8.30 4.39
N SER A 65 -12.62 7.55 3.62
CA SER A 65 -14.04 7.87 3.39
C SER A 65 -14.86 7.77 4.67
N ARG A 66 -14.58 6.78 5.54
CA ARG A 66 -15.18 6.70 6.87
C ARG A 66 -14.75 7.87 7.76
N ALA A 67 -13.47 8.24 7.76
CA ALA A 67 -12.98 9.41 8.50
C ALA A 67 -13.68 10.71 8.05
N ILE A 68 -13.80 10.93 6.72
CA ILE A 68 -14.53 12.08 6.14
C ILE A 68 -16.01 12.08 6.54
N ALA A 69 -16.66 10.90 6.59
CA ALA A 69 -18.06 10.83 7.00
C ALA A 69 -18.28 11.28 8.46
N PHE A 70 -17.29 11.09 9.34
CA PHE A 70 -17.34 11.57 10.72
C PHE A 70 -16.86 13.03 10.87
N GLU A 71 -15.91 13.48 10.05
CA GLU A 71 -15.34 14.83 10.09
C GLU A 71 -15.32 15.48 8.68
N PRO A 72 -16.48 15.88 8.13
CA PRO A 72 -16.57 16.34 6.74
C PRO A 72 -15.88 17.68 6.45
N GLY A 73 -15.47 18.42 7.50
CA GLY A 73 -14.72 19.67 7.40
C GLY A 73 -13.20 19.50 7.52
N ASN A 74 -12.69 18.27 7.65
CA ASN A 74 -11.26 18.03 7.84
C ASN A 74 -10.52 17.98 6.49
N ALA A 75 -9.97 19.13 6.07
CA ALA A 75 -9.22 19.27 4.81
C ALA A 75 -8.08 18.26 4.65
N GLU A 76 -7.42 17.92 5.76
CA GLU A 76 -6.30 16.98 5.77
C GLU A 76 -6.71 15.60 5.26
N VAL A 77 -7.88 15.11 5.65
CA VAL A 77 -8.35 13.78 5.26
C VAL A 77 -8.69 13.74 3.76
N TYR A 78 -9.25 14.82 3.20
CA TYR A 78 -9.43 14.92 1.75
C TYR A 78 -8.10 14.93 1.01
N GLY A 79 -7.11 15.70 1.47
CA GLY A 79 -5.77 15.72 0.86
C GLY A 79 -5.07 14.35 0.92
N LEU A 80 -5.23 13.61 2.02
CA LEU A 80 -4.70 12.25 2.17
C LEU A 80 -5.41 11.23 1.28
N ARG A 81 -6.75 11.32 1.17
CA ARG A 81 -7.51 10.44 0.26
C ARG A 81 -7.23 10.75 -1.21
N ALA A 82 -7.01 12.02 -1.55
CA ALA A 82 -6.57 12.41 -2.88
C ALA A 82 -5.21 11.79 -3.25
N ARG A 83 -4.25 11.77 -2.31
CA ARG A 83 -2.98 11.06 -2.49
C ARG A 83 -3.19 9.56 -2.69
N ALA A 84 -4.07 8.94 -1.90
CA ALA A 84 -4.41 7.53 -2.07
C ALA A 84 -5.01 7.24 -3.47
N TYR A 85 -5.88 8.13 -3.97
CA TYR A 85 -6.41 8.03 -5.33
C TYR A 85 -5.33 8.17 -6.40
N LEU A 86 -4.34 9.05 -6.23
CA LEU A 86 -3.19 9.14 -7.14
C LEU A 86 -2.37 7.85 -7.17
N GLU A 87 -2.12 7.24 -6.01
CA GLU A 87 -1.40 5.96 -5.94
C GLU A 87 -2.19 4.81 -6.56
N ALA A 88 -3.52 4.90 -6.58
CA ALA A 88 -4.43 4.00 -7.29
C ALA A 88 -4.68 4.40 -8.76
N ASP A 89 -3.87 5.30 -9.33
CA ASP A 89 -3.99 5.84 -10.69
C ASP A 89 -5.41 6.39 -11.02
N ASN A 90 -6.11 6.97 -10.03
CA ASN A 90 -7.43 7.59 -10.16
C ASN A 90 -7.34 9.13 -10.04
N MET A 91 -6.83 9.76 -11.09
CA MET A 91 -6.59 11.22 -11.12
C MET A 91 -7.88 12.03 -10.94
N ALA A 92 -9.00 11.58 -11.52
CA ALA A 92 -10.27 12.30 -11.45
C ALA A 92 -10.78 12.45 -10.00
N SER A 93 -10.74 11.36 -9.22
CA SER A 93 -11.10 11.40 -7.80
C SER A 93 -10.09 12.19 -6.97
N ALA A 94 -8.80 12.10 -7.30
CA ALA A 94 -7.77 12.90 -6.64
C ALA A 94 -7.98 14.41 -6.85
N ILE A 95 -8.26 14.85 -8.08
CA ILE A 95 -8.54 16.25 -8.40
C ILE A 95 -9.74 16.76 -7.60
N LYS A 96 -10.81 15.97 -7.53
CA LYS A 96 -12.02 16.31 -6.77
C LYS A 96 -11.71 16.48 -5.27
N ASP A 97 -10.99 15.55 -4.68
CA ASP A 97 -10.66 15.60 -3.25
C ASP A 97 -9.66 16.71 -2.93
N TYR A 98 -8.63 16.94 -3.75
CA TYR A 98 -7.75 18.10 -3.56
C TYR A 98 -8.51 19.42 -3.71
N THR A 99 -9.45 19.51 -4.66
CA THR A 99 -10.31 20.68 -4.78
C THR A 99 -11.10 20.91 -3.49
N LYS A 100 -11.66 19.84 -2.91
CA LYS A 100 -12.35 19.96 -1.62
C LYS A 100 -11.40 20.36 -0.48
N ALA A 101 -10.19 19.80 -0.45
CA ALA A 101 -9.18 20.17 0.53
C ALA A 101 -8.78 21.64 0.42
N ILE A 102 -8.62 22.16 -0.81
CA ILE A 102 -8.30 23.57 -1.10
C ILE A 102 -9.45 24.50 -0.68
N GLU A 103 -10.71 24.13 -0.95
CA GLU A 103 -11.89 24.89 -0.50
C GLU A 103 -11.93 25.02 1.04
N LEU A 104 -11.57 23.94 1.75
CA LEU A 104 -11.59 23.92 3.22
C LEU A 104 -10.37 24.60 3.82
N ASN A 105 -9.19 24.43 3.23
CA ASN A 105 -7.94 25.02 3.68
C ASN A 105 -6.92 25.14 2.52
N PRO A 106 -6.76 26.33 1.92
CA PRO A 106 -5.88 26.52 0.77
C PRO A 106 -4.39 26.58 1.19
N VAL A 107 -3.70 25.44 1.13
CA VAL A 107 -2.26 25.33 1.41
C VAL A 107 -1.47 24.84 0.20
N SER A 108 -0.18 25.20 0.14
CA SER A 108 0.73 24.87 -0.98
C SER A 108 0.70 23.38 -1.36
N THR A 109 0.69 22.48 -0.38
CA THR A 109 0.73 21.03 -0.62
C THR A 109 -0.49 20.49 -1.35
N TYR A 110 -1.69 21.06 -1.15
CA TYR A 110 -2.89 20.62 -1.88
C TYR A 110 -2.90 21.14 -3.31
N TYR A 111 -2.44 22.37 -3.54
CA TYR A 111 -2.24 22.88 -4.91
C TYR A 111 -1.17 22.06 -5.63
N ALA A 112 -0.05 21.74 -4.99
CA ALA A 112 0.99 20.91 -5.60
C ALA A 112 0.47 19.50 -5.94
N GLY A 113 -0.29 18.87 -5.04
CA GLY A 113 -0.90 17.56 -5.28
C GLY A 113 -1.93 17.58 -6.41
N ARG A 114 -2.79 18.61 -6.46
CA ARG A 114 -3.78 18.76 -7.55
C ARG A 114 -3.12 19.09 -8.89
N GLY A 115 -2.08 19.93 -8.87
CA GLY A 115 -1.29 20.24 -10.05
C GLY A 115 -0.61 19.00 -10.63
N PHE A 116 -0.07 18.12 -9.77
CA PHE A 116 0.43 16.81 -10.21
C PHE A 116 -0.69 15.92 -10.77
N ALA A 117 -1.87 15.90 -10.13
CA ALA A 117 -3.01 15.15 -10.61
C ALA A 117 -3.50 15.61 -11.99
N TYR A 118 -3.55 16.93 -12.23
CA TYR A 118 -3.86 17.51 -13.54
C TYR A 118 -2.82 17.14 -14.58
N ALA A 119 -1.53 17.25 -14.25
CA ALA A 119 -0.47 16.88 -15.18
C ALA A 119 -0.56 15.40 -15.57
N ALA A 120 -0.84 14.51 -14.61
CA ALA A 120 -1.04 13.08 -14.85
C ALA A 120 -2.32 12.77 -15.64
N ALA A 121 -3.29 13.71 -15.64
CA ALA A 121 -4.48 13.67 -16.49
C ALA A 121 -4.31 14.43 -17.81
N GLU A 122 -3.07 14.78 -18.19
CA GLU A 122 -2.72 15.53 -19.40
C GLU A 122 -3.28 16.98 -19.46
N ALA A 123 -3.85 17.49 -18.36
CA ALA A 123 -4.34 18.85 -18.20
C ALA A 123 -3.19 19.80 -17.80
N SER A 124 -2.31 20.06 -18.76
CA SER A 124 -1.03 20.77 -18.56
C SER A 124 -1.17 22.22 -18.08
N ASP A 125 -2.15 22.97 -18.59
CA ASP A 125 -2.32 24.38 -18.25
C ASP A 125 -2.85 24.56 -16.82
N GLU A 126 -3.84 23.74 -16.44
CA GLU A 126 -4.35 23.66 -15.07
C GLU A 126 -3.25 23.23 -14.10
N ALA A 127 -2.42 22.26 -14.49
CA ALA A 127 -1.28 21.83 -13.70
C ALA A 127 -0.30 22.97 -13.43
N LEU A 128 0.13 23.69 -14.47
CA LEU A 128 1.07 24.80 -14.33
C LEU A 128 0.50 25.94 -13.48
N ASN A 129 -0.80 26.24 -13.60
CA ASN A 129 -1.47 27.24 -12.78
C ASN A 129 -1.49 26.86 -11.30
N ASP A 130 -1.86 25.61 -10.98
CA ASP A 130 -1.86 25.12 -9.60
C ASP A 130 -0.45 25.05 -9.01
N LEU A 131 0.54 24.65 -9.80
CA LEU A 131 1.93 24.57 -9.35
C LEU A 131 2.55 25.95 -9.15
N ALA A 132 2.20 26.93 -10.00
CA ALA A 132 2.54 28.32 -9.75
C ALA A 132 1.93 28.82 -8.43
N ARG A 133 0.65 28.51 -8.18
CA ARG A 133 0.00 28.88 -6.92
C ARG A 133 0.63 28.20 -5.70
N ALA A 134 1.02 26.93 -5.82
CA ALA A 134 1.74 26.22 -4.77
C ALA A 134 3.08 26.89 -4.43
N ILE A 135 3.83 27.32 -5.45
CA ILE A 135 5.11 28.03 -5.30
C ILE A 135 4.92 29.43 -4.71
N GLU A 136 3.83 30.15 -5.07
CA GLU A 136 3.50 31.43 -4.45
C GLU A 136 3.22 31.28 -2.94
N LEU A 137 2.49 30.23 -2.55
CA LEU A 137 2.14 29.96 -1.17
C LEU A 137 3.33 29.46 -0.34
N ASP A 138 4.22 28.66 -0.94
CA ASP A 138 5.48 28.23 -0.33
C ASP A 138 6.63 28.23 -1.35
N PRO A 139 7.37 29.35 -1.47
CA PRO A 139 8.48 29.47 -2.40
C PRO A 139 9.67 28.55 -2.07
N ARG A 140 9.71 27.96 -0.87
CA ARG A 140 10.76 27.04 -0.41
C ARG A 140 10.36 25.57 -0.56
N GLY A 141 9.11 25.28 -0.92
CA GLY A 141 8.60 23.94 -1.14
C GLY A 141 9.15 23.30 -2.41
N ALA A 142 10.20 22.46 -2.27
CA ALA A 142 10.88 21.81 -3.39
C ALA A 142 9.95 20.96 -4.28
N THR A 143 8.94 20.30 -3.68
CA THR A 143 8.02 19.40 -4.37
C THR A 143 7.23 20.08 -5.50
N ALA A 144 6.79 21.34 -5.31
CA ALA A 144 6.04 22.05 -6.34
C ALA A 144 6.90 22.35 -7.58
N TYR A 145 8.18 22.72 -7.39
CA TYR A 145 9.13 22.86 -8.49
C TYR A 145 9.39 21.51 -9.19
N ALA A 146 9.52 20.42 -8.43
CA ALA A 146 9.72 19.09 -9.01
C ALA A 146 8.50 18.64 -9.86
N TYR A 147 7.28 18.82 -9.38
CA TYR A 147 6.09 18.53 -10.18
C TYR A 147 5.95 19.45 -11.40
N ARG A 148 6.33 20.73 -11.27
CA ARG A 148 6.36 21.65 -12.42
C ARG A 148 7.37 21.22 -13.48
N ALA A 149 8.52 20.72 -13.04
CA ALA A 149 9.50 20.13 -13.93
C ALA A 149 8.96 18.91 -14.67
N TRP A 150 8.20 18.05 -13.97
CA TRP A 150 7.56 16.88 -14.56
C TRP A 150 6.52 17.29 -15.59
N THR A 151 5.70 18.32 -15.33
CA THR A 151 4.78 18.89 -16.31
C THR A 151 5.51 19.42 -17.55
N TYR A 152 6.64 20.13 -17.38
CA TYR A 152 7.45 20.58 -18.52
C TYR A 152 8.03 19.42 -19.34
N LEU A 153 8.45 18.32 -18.69
CA LEU A 153 8.91 17.14 -19.40
C LEU A 153 7.84 16.57 -20.33
N HIS A 154 6.59 16.47 -19.86
CA HIS A 154 5.45 16.00 -20.68
C HIS A 154 5.05 16.97 -21.79
N GLN A 155 5.41 18.25 -21.67
CA GLN A 155 5.32 19.23 -22.76
C GLN A 155 6.55 19.22 -23.69
N GLN A 156 7.44 18.23 -23.58
CA GLN A 156 8.71 18.13 -24.33
C GLN A 156 9.69 19.29 -24.07
N GLN A 157 9.53 19.99 -22.95
CA GLN A 157 10.38 21.11 -22.52
C GLN A 157 11.39 20.68 -21.45
N ALA A 158 12.15 19.62 -21.73
CA ALA A 158 13.08 18.98 -20.79
C ALA A 158 14.10 19.95 -20.17
N GLU A 159 14.59 20.93 -20.94
CA GLU A 159 15.55 21.93 -20.45
C GLU A 159 14.96 22.89 -19.40
N LEU A 160 13.67 23.23 -19.51
CA LEU A 160 12.96 23.96 -18.45
C LEU A 160 12.77 23.06 -17.23
N GLY A 161 12.41 21.79 -17.46
CA GLY A 161 12.30 20.80 -16.40
C GLY A 161 13.59 20.65 -15.57
N LEU A 162 14.76 20.57 -16.22
CA LEU A 162 16.04 20.47 -15.51
C LEU A 162 16.36 21.70 -14.66
N LYS A 163 15.99 22.91 -15.12
CA LYS A 163 16.15 24.14 -14.32
C LYS A 163 15.30 24.09 -13.05
N GLU A 164 14.05 23.66 -13.19
CA GLU A 164 13.10 23.51 -12.09
C GLU A 164 13.55 22.44 -11.08
N VAL A 165 13.99 21.26 -11.55
CA VAL A 165 14.60 20.22 -10.69
C VAL A 165 15.84 20.74 -9.97
N THR A 166 16.72 21.47 -10.67
CA THR A 166 17.92 22.07 -10.07
C THR A 166 17.54 23.04 -8.96
N ARG A 167 16.46 23.81 -9.14
CA ARG A 167 15.92 24.67 -8.09
C ARG A 167 15.37 23.85 -6.92
N ALA A 168 14.60 22.81 -7.19
CA ALA A 168 14.05 21.92 -6.16
C ALA A 168 15.17 21.33 -5.28
N LEU A 169 16.23 20.78 -5.89
CA LEU A 169 17.34 20.17 -5.17
C LEU A 169 18.25 21.18 -4.44
N LYS A 170 18.27 22.45 -4.88
CA LYS A 170 18.92 23.55 -4.13
C LYS A 170 18.12 23.93 -2.88
N LEU A 171 16.79 23.84 -2.94
CA LEU A 171 15.91 24.14 -1.80
C LEU A 171 15.89 22.98 -0.80
N ASP A 172 15.86 21.75 -1.30
CA ASP A 172 15.91 20.52 -0.52
C ASP A 172 16.71 19.43 -1.26
N ALA A 173 17.94 19.21 -0.80
CA ALA A 173 18.83 18.18 -1.36
C ALA A 173 18.35 16.74 -1.12
N ASN A 174 17.34 16.55 -0.25
CA ASN A 174 16.74 15.26 0.09
C ASN A 174 15.33 15.09 -0.53
N CYS A 175 14.95 15.93 -1.49
CA CYS A 175 13.67 15.81 -2.17
C CYS A 175 13.64 14.59 -3.12
N ALA A 176 13.08 13.46 -2.65
CA ALA A 176 12.99 12.22 -3.41
C ALA A 176 12.29 12.39 -4.78
N VAL A 177 11.20 13.18 -4.81
CA VAL A 177 10.45 13.50 -6.03
C VAL A 177 11.32 14.23 -7.05
N ALA A 178 12.19 15.15 -6.62
CA ALA A 178 13.07 15.88 -7.54
C ALA A 178 14.10 14.95 -8.20
N TYR A 179 14.65 13.97 -7.45
CA TYR A 179 15.50 12.93 -8.04
C TYR A 179 14.73 12.05 -9.02
N TRP A 180 13.51 11.62 -8.69
CA TRP A 180 12.68 10.85 -9.62
C TRP A 180 12.44 11.60 -10.93
N VAL A 181 12.00 12.86 -10.86
CA VAL A 181 11.74 13.68 -12.05
C VAL A 181 13.04 13.94 -12.84
N ARG A 182 14.18 14.16 -12.18
CA ARG A 182 15.46 14.27 -12.88
C ARG A 182 15.81 12.98 -13.62
N GLY A 183 15.55 11.84 -13.01
CA GLY A 183 15.71 10.52 -13.60
C GLY A 183 14.88 10.34 -14.86
N GLU A 184 13.58 10.69 -14.81
CA GLU A 184 12.68 10.67 -15.98
C GLU A 184 13.19 11.59 -17.11
N ILE A 185 13.69 12.79 -16.77
CA ILE A 185 14.25 13.70 -17.78
C ILE A 185 15.52 13.09 -18.41
N HIS A 186 16.40 12.48 -17.61
CA HIS A 186 17.60 11.81 -18.13
C HIS A 186 17.25 10.61 -19.00
N GLU A 187 16.23 9.83 -18.65
CA GLU A 187 15.71 8.75 -19.49
C GLU A 187 15.21 9.30 -20.83
N ALA A 188 14.39 10.35 -20.83
CA ALA A 188 13.89 10.99 -22.05
C ALA A 188 15.03 11.55 -22.94
N GLN A 189 16.16 11.90 -22.34
CA GLN A 189 17.38 12.34 -23.04
C GLN A 189 18.30 11.17 -23.49
N GLY A 190 17.91 9.91 -23.25
CA GLY A 190 18.72 8.73 -23.57
C GLY A 190 19.91 8.49 -22.63
N ARG A 191 19.96 9.16 -21.48
CA ARG A 191 21.06 9.09 -20.49
C ARG A 191 20.74 8.06 -19.40
N ALA A 192 20.63 6.79 -19.79
CA ALA A 192 20.16 5.71 -18.92
C ALA A 192 20.95 5.58 -17.61
N GLU A 193 22.28 5.70 -17.63
CA GLU A 193 23.10 5.57 -16.42
C GLU A 193 22.79 6.64 -15.37
N LEU A 194 22.62 7.90 -15.81
CA LEU A 194 22.23 9.01 -14.94
C LEU A 194 20.81 8.83 -14.42
N ALA A 195 19.89 8.39 -15.28
CA ALA A 195 18.52 8.09 -14.88
C ALA A 195 18.47 7.05 -13.76
N VAL A 196 19.18 5.93 -13.92
CA VAL A 196 19.23 4.86 -12.91
C VAL A 196 19.84 5.35 -11.59
N ALA A 197 20.89 6.18 -11.65
CA ALA A 197 21.50 6.75 -10.45
C ALA A 197 20.51 7.63 -9.66
N ASP A 198 19.79 8.51 -10.35
CA ASP A 198 18.79 9.39 -9.74
C ASP A 198 17.58 8.62 -9.18
N LEU A 199 17.08 7.64 -9.92
CA LEU A 199 15.96 6.80 -9.48
C LEU A 199 16.33 5.97 -8.25
N ARG A 200 17.57 5.46 -8.18
CA ARG A 200 18.09 4.78 -6.97
C ARG A 200 18.19 5.72 -5.79
N GLN A 201 18.62 6.96 -6.00
CA GLN A 201 18.65 7.97 -4.94
C GLN A 201 17.23 8.33 -4.47
N ALA A 202 16.28 8.46 -5.38
CA ALA A 202 14.87 8.66 -5.04
C ALA A 202 14.34 7.53 -4.14
N LEU A 203 14.63 6.27 -4.47
CA LEU A 203 14.22 5.09 -3.68
C LEU A 203 15.04 4.86 -2.39
N ALA A 204 16.19 5.52 -2.25
CA ALA A 204 16.96 5.56 -1.02
C ALA A 204 16.35 6.54 -0.02
N LEU A 205 15.84 7.68 -0.53
CA LEU A 205 15.17 8.72 0.26
C LEU A 205 13.71 8.33 0.60
N ASP A 206 12.98 7.78 -0.37
CA ASP A 206 11.62 7.28 -0.20
C ASP A 206 11.47 5.92 -0.88
N SER A 207 11.50 4.85 -0.08
CA SER A 207 11.37 3.47 -0.57
C SER A 207 10.02 3.15 -1.21
N ASN A 208 9.00 3.97 -0.93
CA ASN A 208 7.62 3.73 -1.35
C ASN A 208 7.24 4.59 -2.57
N LEU A 209 8.19 5.31 -3.16
CA LEU A 209 7.98 6.08 -4.38
C LEU A 209 7.80 5.16 -5.59
N ASN A 210 6.56 4.67 -5.77
CA ASN A 210 6.19 3.73 -6.83
C ASN A 210 6.52 4.27 -8.23
N ALA A 211 6.44 5.59 -8.43
CA ALA A 211 6.80 6.22 -9.70
C ALA A 211 8.25 5.89 -10.10
N ALA A 212 9.22 6.07 -9.19
CA ALA A 212 10.62 5.75 -9.44
C ALA A 212 10.87 4.25 -9.63
N SER A 213 10.12 3.40 -8.92
CA SER A 213 10.20 1.94 -9.10
C SER A 213 9.73 1.52 -10.50
N ARG A 214 8.60 2.07 -10.97
CA ARG A 214 8.06 1.82 -12.31
C ARG A 214 9.05 2.23 -13.41
N THR A 215 9.73 3.37 -13.24
CA THR A 215 10.76 3.84 -14.17
C THR A 215 11.93 2.87 -14.27
N LEU A 216 12.44 2.38 -13.14
CA LEU A 216 13.53 1.39 -13.13
C LEU A 216 13.11 0.08 -13.80
N GLU A 217 11.88 -0.38 -13.55
CA GLU A 217 11.32 -1.57 -14.20
C GLU A 217 11.21 -1.38 -15.72
N ARG A 218 10.78 -0.19 -16.19
CA ARG A 218 10.74 0.17 -17.62
C ARG A 218 12.14 0.14 -18.26
N LEU A 219 13.16 0.53 -17.52
CA LEU A 219 14.58 0.47 -17.95
C LEU A 219 15.20 -0.94 -17.87
N GLY A 220 14.42 -1.97 -17.50
CA GLY A 220 14.92 -3.33 -17.33
C GLY A 220 15.79 -3.52 -16.08
N ILE A 221 15.82 -2.54 -15.18
CA ILE A 221 16.55 -2.61 -13.92
C ILE A 221 15.65 -3.23 -12.86
N THR A 222 15.73 -4.55 -12.75
CA THR A 222 15.11 -5.29 -11.65
C THR A 222 15.99 -5.39 -10.41
N ASP A 223 17.26 -4.94 -10.52
CA ASP A 223 18.23 -4.99 -9.43
C ASP A 223 17.84 -3.99 -8.33
N ARG A 224 17.23 -4.53 -7.28
CA ARG A 224 16.66 -3.77 -6.18
C ARG A 224 17.80 -3.22 -5.32
N PRO A 225 17.67 -2.01 -4.75
CA PRO A 225 18.75 -1.30 -4.08
C PRO A 225 19.49 -2.20 -3.09
N GLN A 226 20.84 -2.14 -3.09
CA GLN A 226 21.81 -2.86 -2.25
C GLN A 226 21.16 -3.53 -1.03
N GLN A 227 20.56 -4.70 -1.28
CA GLN A 227 19.90 -5.48 -0.26
C GLN A 227 20.90 -6.53 0.22
N ARG A 228 21.24 -6.46 1.50
CA ARG A 228 22.10 -7.48 2.09
C ARG A 228 21.25 -8.70 2.39
N GLU A 229 21.59 -9.84 1.81
CA GLU A 229 20.96 -11.11 2.20
C GLU A 229 21.37 -11.47 3.64
N VAL A 230 20.38 -11.84 4.45
CA VAL A 230 20.57 -12.38 5.80
C VAL A 230 20.45 -13.90 5.69
N ALA A 231 21.51 -14.55 5.21
CA ALA A 231 21.48 -15.97 4.84
C ALA A 231 21.04 -16.88 6.00
N GLU A 232 21.41 -16.56 7.24
CA GLU A 232 21.04 -17.32 8.45
C GLU A 232 19.53 -17.26 8.77
N ALA A 233 18.82 -16.29 8.21
CA ALA A 233 17.39 -16.13 8.38
C ALA A 233 16.57 -16.96 7.37
N ALA A 234 17.20 -17.48 6.31
CA ALA A 234 16.55 -18.19 5.21
C ALA A 234 16.13 -19.61 5.59
N ARG A 235 14.98 -20.08 5.08
CA ARG A 235 14.45 -21.43 5.31
C ARG A 235 13.38 -21.79 4.27
N GLU A 236 13.28 -23.06 3.87
CA GLU A 236 12.15 -23.56 3.05
C GLU A 236 11.91 -22.74 1.76
N GLY A 237 12.98 -22.38 1.04
CA GLY A 237 12.89 -21.55 -0.17
C GLY A 237 12.69 -20.05 0.07
N TRP A 238 12.50 -19.63 1.32
CA TRP A 238 12.45 -18.22 1.70
C TRP A 238 13.85 -17.65 1.87
N ARG A 239 14.12 -16.55 1.17
CA ARG A 239 15.31 -15.70 1.30
C ARG A 239 14.91 -14.42 2.05
N VAL A 240 15.78 -13.94 2.93
CA VAL A 240 15.54 -12.72 3.71
C VAL A 240 16.56 -11.65 3.33
N TYR A 241 16.07 -10.47 3.04
CA TYR A 241 16.88 -9.32 2.64
C TYR A 241 16.69 -8.17 3.62
N GLN A 242 17.79 -7.49 3.95
CA GLN A 242 17.78 -6.30 4.80
C GLN A 242 17.98 -5.03 3.96
N LYS A 243 17.13 -4.02 4.19
CA LYS A 243 17.28 -2.64 3.70
C LYS A 243 17.16 -1.68 4.88
N GLY A 244 18.28 -1.13 5.35
CA GLY A 244 18.30 -0.31 6.56
C GLY A 244 17.80 -1.09 7.78
N LYS A 245 16.66 -0.69 8.35
CA LYS A 245 16.01 -1.37 9.49
C LYS A 245 14.94 -2.37 9.09
N GLN A 246 14.57 -2.42 7.82
CA GLN A 246 13.51 -3.29 7.31
C GLN A 246 14.08 -4.61 6.84
N PHE A 247 13.30 -5.66 7.03
CA PHE A 247 13.59 -7.00 6.54
C PHE A 247 12.43 -7.47 5.68
N VAL A 248 12.74 -8.08 4.54
CA VAL A 248 11.74 -8.60 3.60
C VAL A 248 12.08 -10.03 3.26
N ALA A 249 11.12 -10.93 3.47
CA ALA A 249 11.17 -12.30 3.01
C ALA A 249 10.59 -12.42 1.60
N ARG A 250 11.26 -13.21 0.76
CA ARG A 250 10.85 -13.52 -0.62
C ARG A 250 11.02 -15.00 -0.89
N ASN A 251 10.21 -15.52 -1.81
CA ASN A 251 10.26 -16.90 -2.24
C ASN A 251 10.09 -16.97 -3.76
N GLU A 252 10.93 -17.75 -4.44
CA GLU A 252 10.91 -17.88 -5.90
C GLU A 252 9.62 -18.54 -6.42
N GLU A 253 8.97 -19.38 -5.62
CA GLU A 253 7.68 -19.99 -5.94
C GLU A 253 6.55 -18.95 -5.92
N TYR A 254 6.71 -17.88 -5.14
CA TYR A 254 5.73 -16.80 -4.97
C TYR A 254 6.34 -15.44 -5.35
N PRO A 255 6.70 -15.20 -6.63
CA PRO A 255 7.48 -14.03 -7.04
C PRO A 255 6.77 -12.69 -6.83
N ARG A 256 5.43 -12.72 -6.72
CA ARG A 256 4.60 -11.54 -6.43
C ARG A 256 4.46 -11.26 -4.93
N LEU A 257 4.77 -12.24 -4.07
CA LEU A 257 4.60 -12.14 -2.63
C LEU A 257 5.89 -11.63 -1.98
N GLN A 258 5.74 -10.59 -1.16
CA GLN A 258 6.79 -10.07 -0.31
C GLN A 258 6.23 -9.91 1.09
N ILE A 259 6.95 -10.42 2.07
CA ILE A 259 6.51 -10.38 3.47
C ILE A 259 7.50 -9.53 4.25
N GLU A 260 7.04 -8.38 4.74
CA GLU A 260 7.83 -7.54 5.64
C GLU A 260 7.92 -8.22 7.01
N LEU A 261 9.14 -8.54 7.44
CA LEU A 261 9.39 -9.18 8.73
C LEU A 261 9.52 -8.09 9.80
N GLU A 262 8.39 -7.68 10.36
CA GLU A 262 8.34 -6.67 11.41
C GLU A 262 9.07 -7.13 12.67
N MET A 263 10.05 -6.35 13.12
CA MET A 263 10.84 -6.68 14.31
C MET A 263 10.29 -6.02 15.57
N LEU A 264 10.32 -6.74 16.69
CA LEU A 264 10.01 -6.25 18.03
C LEU A 264 11.14 -6.62 19.00
N GLY A 265 12.02 -5.65 19.25
CA GLY A 265 13.16 -5.82 20.15
C GLY A 265 14.48 -6.01 19.40
N LYS A 266 15.46 -6.61 20.08
CA LYS A 266 16.82 -6.83 19.55
C LYS A 266 16.88 -8.16 18.78
N GLY A 267 17.77 -8.23 17.79
CA GLY A 267 18.04 -9.46 17.03
C GLY A 267 17.82 -9.28 15.52
N GLN A 268 17.96 -10.39 14.79
CA GLN A 268 17.67 -10.49 13.36
C GLN A 268 16.50 -11.45 13.15
N PRO A 269 15.68 -11.27 12.11
CA PRO A 269 14.60 -12.19 11.85
C PRO A 269 15.13 -13.57 11.48
N ARG A 270 14.31 -14.59 11.67
CA ARG A 270 14.57 -15.93 11.14
C ARG A 270 13.27 -16.61 10.80
N ILE A 271 13.16 -17.16 9.59
CA ILE A 271 12.00 -17.94 9.17
C ILE A 271 11.97 -19.24 9.98
N LEU A 272 10.83 -19.52 10.61
CA LEU A 272 10.64 -20.66 11.50
C LEU A 272 9.85 -21.78 10.81
N GLU A 273 8.79 -21.43 10.09
CA GLU A 273 7.86 -22.38 9.49
C GLU A 273 7.06 -21.70 8.36
N TRP A 274 6.84 -22.42 7.26
CA TRP A 274 5.89 -22.07 6.21
C TRP A 274 4.81 -23.16 6.07
N GLU A 275 3.55 -22.79 6.30
CA GLU A 275 2.41 -23.71 6.19
C GLU A 275 1.40 -23.20 5.15
N VAL A 276 1.20 -23.94 4.06
CA VAL A 276 0.05 -23.72 3.15
C VAL A 276 -1.16 -24.49 3.68
N LYS A 277 -2.28 -23.79 3.90
CA LYS A 277 -3.49 -24.41 4.46
C LYS A 277 -4.15 -25.33 3.45
N LYS A 278 -4.65 -26.45 3.97
CA LYS A 278 -5.50 -27.41 3.24
C LYS A 278 -6.94 -26.91 3.14
N PRO A 279 -7.81 -27.52 2.30
CA PRO A 279 -9.24 -27.23 2.32
C PRO A 279 -9.84 -27.28 3.74
N PRO A 280 -10.76 -26.37 4.09
CA PRO A 280 -11.43 -25.39 3.21
C PRO A 280 -10.66 -24.08 2.96
N PHE A 281 -9.48 -23.88 3.55
CA PHE A 281 -8.70 -22.64 3.47
C PHE A 281 -7.59 -22.68 2.39
N GLN A 282 -7.78 -23.48 1.34
CA GLN A 282 -6.80 -23.55 0.25
C GLN A 282 -6.54 -22.17 -0.34
N GLY A 283 -5.26 -21.83 -0.52
CA GLY A 283 -4.83 -20.50 -0.98
C GLY A 283 -4.47 -19.53 0.15
N ILE A 284 -4.72 -19.92 1.41
CA ILE A 284 -4.19 -19.22 2.59
C ILE A 284 -2.91 -19.93 3.05
N ALA A 285 -1.92 -19.17 3.48
CA ALA A 285 -0.70 -19.69 4.07
C ALA A 285 -0.28 -18.89 5.30
N ILE A 286 0.48 -19.53 6.18
CA ILE A 286 1.05 -18.93 7.39
C ILE A 286 2.57 -18.99 7.31
N LEU A 287 3.22 -17.84 7.43
CA LEU A 287 4.68 -17.76 7.62
C LEU A 287 4.98 -17.37 9.07
N ARG A 288 5.59 -18.27 9.84
CA ARG A 288 6.09 -17.95 11.18
C ARG A 288 7.53 -17.52 11.13
N PHE A 289 7.87 -16.50 11.89
CA PHE A 289 9.23 -16.00 12.00
C PHE A 289 9.54 -15.48 13.40
N TYR A 290 10.80 -15.65 13.80
CA TYR A 290 11.36 -14.99 14.98
C TYR A 290 11.49 -13.50 14.67
N ALA A 291 10.98 -12.67 15.58
CA ALA A 291 10.84 -11.23 15.39
C ALA A 291 11.69 -10.42 16.38
N GLY A 292 12.57 -11.07 17.15
CA GLY A 292 13.47 -10.42 18.09
C GLY A 292 13.23 -10.85 19.54
N SER A 293 13.88 -10.14 20.45
CA SER A 293 13.81 -10.36 21.89
C SER A 293 13.58 -9.05 22.63
N LEU A 294 12.69 -9.09 23.62
CA LEU A 294 12.44 -7.98 24.54
C LEU A 294 13.17 -8.21 25.86
N ASP A 295 13.77 -7.16 26.40
CA ASP A 295 14.35 -7.21 27.74
C ASP A 295 13.21 -7.19 28.76
N ASN A 296 13.15 -8.20 29.63
CA ASN A 296 12.19 -8.29 30.74
C ASN A 296 12.98 -8.50 32.06
N PRO A 297 12.53 -7.95 33.20
CA PRO A 297 13.19 -8.16 34.50
C PRO A 297 13.52 -9.62 34.86
N ARG A 298 12.80 -10.59 34.30
CA ARG A 298 13.03 -12.04 34.53
C ARG A 298 13.97 -12.69 33.51
N GLY A 299 14.51 -11.92 32.59
CA GLY A 299 15.33 -12.38 31.46
C GLY A 299 14.73 -11.99 30.11
N PRO A 300 15.50 -12.09 29.02
CA PRO A 300 15.00 -11.79 27.68
C PRO A 300 13.84 -12.70 27.28
N GLU A 301 12.78 -12.13 26.73
CA GLU A 301 11.64 -12.86 26.18
C GLU A 301 11.65 -12.79 24.66
N GLU A 302 11.68 -13.97 24.02
CA GLU A 302 11.60 -14.09 22.57
C GLU A 302 10.21 -13.70 22.05
N VAL A 303 10.20 -13.07 20.88
CA VAL A 303 9.00 -12.70 20.14
C VAL A 303 8.96 -13.50 18.85
N GLU A 304 7.84 -14.15 18.58
CA GLU A 304 7.53 -14.74 17.27
C GLU A 304 6.29 -14.08 16.69
N TYR A 305 6.31 -13.84 15.39
CA TYR A 305 5.16 -13.41 14.61
C TYR A 305 4.74 -14.49 13.61
N ALA A 306 3.47 -14.43 13.22
CA ALA A 306 2.90 -15.24 12.16
C ALA A 306 2.20 -14.31 11.15
N ALA A 307 2.67 -14.33 9.90
CA ALA A 307 2.04 -13.63 8.79
C ALA A 307 0.95 -14.51 8.17
N ILE A 308 -0.26 -13.97 8.07
CA ILE A 308 -1.38 -14.58 7.34
C ILE A 308 -1.30 -14.08 5.90
N VAL A 309 -1.26 -15.00 4.95
CA VAL A 309 -1.01 -14.68 3.54
C VAL A 309 -2.14 -15.21 2.67
N ASP A 310 -2.66 -14.36 1.78
CA ASP A 310 -3.51 -14.77 0.65
C ASP A 310 -2.61 -14.97 -0.57
N LEU A 311 -2.34 -16.23 -0.91
CA LEU A 311 -1.44 -16.61 -2.01
C LEU A 311 -1.99 -16.20 -3.38
N GLN A 312 -3.31 -16.19 -3.54
CA GLN A 312 -3.94 -15.83 -4.80
C GLN A 312 -3.89 -14.30 -5.01
N ALA A 313 -4.05 -13.53 -3.94
CA ALA A 313 -3.80 -12.08 -3.96
C ALA A 313 -2.31 -11.74 -4.08
N GLY A 314 -1.43 -12.63 -3.59
CA GLY A 314 -0.02 -12.32 -3.40
C GLY A 314 0.20 -11.29 -2.28
N GLN A 315 -0.65 -11.29 -1.25
CA GLN A 315 -0.72 -10.24 -0.24
C GLN A 315 -0.65 -10.81 1.19
N VAL A 316 -0.04 -10.04 2.08
CA VAL A 316 -0.09 -10.28 3.53
C VAL A 316 -1.37 -9.66 4.08
N VAL A 317 -2.24 -10.51 4.63
CA VAL A 317 -3.51 -10.11 5.27
C VAL A 317 -3.24 -9.43 6.60
N ALA A 318 -2.42 -10.05 7.45
CA ALA A 318 -2.05 -9.55 8.78
C ALA A 318 -0.75 -10.20 9.28
N ILE A 319 -0.13 -9.60 10.30
CA ILE A 319 1.01 -10.15 11.04
C ILE A 319 0.66 -10.13 12.53
N GLU A 320 0.45 -11.31 13.09
CA GLU A 320 -0.06 -11.50 14.44
C GLU A 320 0.99 -12.08 15.39
N MET A 321 0.91 -11.70 16.67
CA MET A 321 1.86 -12.12 17.71
C MET A 321 1.64 -13.58 18.09
N GLN A 322 2.48 -14.45 17.53
CA GLN A 322 2.43 -15.89 17.75
C GLN A 322 2.99 -16.29 19.12
N ARG A 323 4.08 -15.65 19.57
CA ARG A 323 4.71 -15.95 20.86
C ARG A 323 5.28 -14.70 21.50
N LEU A 324 5.15 -14.62 22.82
CA LEU A 324 5.87 -13.70 23.69
C LEU A 324 6.34 -14.47 24.93
N GLY A 325 7.62 -14.86 24.95
CA GLY A 325 8.18 -15.73 25.99
C GLY A 325 7.38 -17.04 26.12
N ALA A 326 6.80 -17.28 27.29
CA ALA A 326 5.99 -18.47 27.56
C ALA A 326 4.56 -18.40 26.97
N LYS A 327 4.08 -17.22 26.57
CA LYS A 327 2.73 -17.05 26.02
C LYS A 327 2.73 -17.38 24.53
N VAL A 328 1.75 -18.14 24.08
CA VAL A 328 1.58 -18.55 22.68
C VAL A 328 0.14 -18.26 22.24
N ALA A 329 -0.02 -17.73 21.03
CA ALA A 329 -1.33 -17.46 20.46
C ALA A 329 -2.08 -18.75 20.13
N THR A 330 -3.42 -18.69 20.23
CA THR A 330 -4.31 -19.76 19.78
C THR A 330 -5.14 -19.30 18.60
N TRP A 331 -5.28 -20.17 17.59
CA TRP A 331 -5.89 -19.86 16.31
C TRP A 331 -7.13 -20.72 16.11
N THR A 332 -8.27 -20.07 15.93
CA THR A 332 -9.54 -20.73 15.61
C THR A 332 -9.89 -20.43 14.17
N TRP A 333 -9.99 -21.48 13.37
CA TRP A 333 -10.35 -21.40 11.96
C TRP A 333 -11.81 -21.79 11.79
N ASP A 334 -12.60 -20.88 11.23
CA ASP A 334 -14.05 -21.02 11.12
C ASP A 334 -14.50 -20.44 9.77
N GLU A 335 -15.53 -20.99 9.16
CA GLU A 335 -16.08 -20.67 7.82
C GLU A 335 -15.59 -19.37 7.13
N GLY A 336 -14.44 -19.43 6.46
CA GLY A 336 -13.90 -18.29 5.70
C GLY A 336 -13.26 -17.17 6.53
N LYS A 337 -13.00 -17.40 7.82
CA LYS A 337 -12.33 -16.49 8.74
C LYS A 337 -11.33 -17.20 9.65
N VAL A 338 -10.49 -16.40 10.29
CA VAL A 338 -9.58 -16.85 11.35
C VAL A 338 -9.63 -15.89 12.51
N ILE A 339 -9.72 -16.45 13.71
CA ILE A 339 -9.74 -15.74 14.99
C ILE A 339 -8.44 -16.06 15.72
N VAL A 340 -7.66 -15.04 16.05
CA VAL A 340 -6.36 -15.18 16.71
C VAL A 340 -6.44 -14.57 18.09
N ALA A 341 -6.42 -15.42 19.14
CA ALA A 341 -6.20 -14.94 20.50
C ALA A 341 -4.68 -14.78 20.68
N ASN A 342 -4.20 -13.55 20.53
CA ASN A 342 -2.78 -13.23 20.47
C ASN A 342 -2.08 -13.47 21.81
N ALA A 343 -0.75 -13.66 21.76
CA ALA A 343 0.08 -13.79 22.96
C ALA A 343 0.08 -12.52 23.85
N ASP A 344 -0.38 -11.37 23.32
CA ASP A 344 -0.63 -10.13 24.07
C ASP A 344 -1.94 -10.15 24.88
N GLY A 345 -2.77 -11.18 24.70
CA GLY A 345 -4.04 -11.40 25.40
C GLY A 345 -5.27 -10.77 24.73
N ILE A 346 -5.15 -10.26 23.50
CA ILE A 346 -6.27 -9.67 22.75
C ILE A 346 -6.62 -10.55 21.55
N THR A 347 -7.92 -10.68 21.28
CA THR A 347 -8.42 -11.47 20.16
C THR A 347 -8.71 -10.59 18.95
N ASP A 348 -8.15 -10.96 17.79
CA ASP A 348 -8.44 -10.31 16.51
C ASP A 348 -9.11 -11.30 15.55
N GLU A 349 -9.99 -10.80 14.69
CA GLU A 349 -10.69 -11.59 13.66
C GLU A 349 -10.32 -11.08 12.27
N PHE A 350 -10.04 -12.02 11.37
CA PHE A 350 -9.72 -11.74 9.97
C PHE A 350 -10.65 -12.52 9.06
N GLN A 351 -11.39 -11.78 8.23
CA GLN A 351 -12.14 -12.37 7.12
C GLN A 351 -11.15 -12.74 6.02
N LEU A 352 -11.21 -14.00 5.60
CA LEU A 352 -10.33 -14.57 4.59
C LEU A 352 -11.08 -14.71 3.27
N ARG A 353 -10.33 -14.72 2.18
CA ARG A 353 -10.89 -15.10 0.89
C ARG A 353 -11.40 -16.54 0.96
N GLN A 354 -12.69 -16.74 0.75
CA GLN A 354 -13.23 -18.07 0.55
C GLN A 354 -12.74 -18.61 -0.81
N ALA A 355 -12.20 -19.82 -0.81
CA ALA A 355 -11.93 -20.52 -2.06
C ALA A 355 -13.26 -20.64 -2.82
N LYS A 356 -13.33 -20.12 -4.06
CA LYS A 356 -14.41 -20.48 -4.96
C LYS A 356 -14.29 -21.99 -5.17
N LEU A 357 -15.16 -22.77 -4.53
CA LEU A 357 -15.33 -24.18 -4.88
C LEU A 357 -15.56 -24.22 -6.39
N PRO A 358 -14.87 -25.10 -7.14
CA PRO A 358 -15.21 -25.31 -8.53
C PRO A 358 -16.70 -25.64 -8.57
N VAL A 359 -17.48 -24.83 -9.29
CA VAL A 359 -18.89 -25.11 -9.53
C VAL A 359 -18.92 -26.52 -10.09
N ALA A 360 -19.53 -27.45 -9.36
CA ALA A 360 -19.71 -28.82 -9.83
C ALA A 360 -20.28 -28.72 -11.24
N ALA A 361 -19.56 -29.30 -12.21
CA ALA A 361 -20.00 -29.27 -13.60
C ALA A 361 -21.46 -29.71 -13.62
N ALA A 362 -22.35 -28.82 -14.10
CA ALA A 362 -23.77 -29.12 -14.20
C ALA A 362 -23.89 -30.51 -14.85
N PRO A 363 -24.71 -31.42 -14.30
CA PRO A 363 -24.85 -32.76 -14.86
C PRO A 363 -25.15 -32.57 -16.34
N LYS A 364 -24.30 -33.15 -17.20
CA LYS A 364 -24.50 -33.11 -18.65
C LYS A 364 -25.94 -33.54 -18.88
N ARG A 365 -26.74 -32.65 -19.50
CA ARG A 365 -28.11 -33.02 -19.90
C ARG A 365 -28.01 -34.34 -20.65
N PRO A 366 -28.84 -35.34 -20.32
CA PRO A 366 -28.85 -36.59 -21.06
C PRO A 366 -29.03 -36.24 -22.54
N VAL A 367 -28.10 -36.74 -23.36
CA VAL A 367 -28.19 -36.64 -24.81
C VAL A 367 -29.46 -37.40 -25.19
N ASP A 368 -30.42 -36.69 -25.75
CA ASP A 368 -31.66 -37.28 -26.24
C ASP A 368 -31.30 -38.30 -27.34
N PRO A 369 -31.58 -39.61 -27.17
CA PRO A 369 -31.21 -40.61 -28.16
C PRO A 369 -32.04 -40.53 -29.45
N TRP A 370 -33.07 -39.69 -29.48
CA TRP A 370 -34.03 -39.61 -30.58
C TRP A 370 -34.17 -38.17 -31.07
N GLY A 371 -33.22 -37.74 -31.90
CA GLY A 371 -33.12 -36.38 -32.42
C GLY A 371 -34.37 -35.89 -33.16
N TRP A 372 -35.23 -35.16 -32.45
CA TRP A 372 -36.33 -34.38 -33.03
C TRP A 372 -36.42 -32.98 -32.40
N GLY A 373 -36.02 -31.97 -33.20
CA GLY A 373 -36.51 -30.58 -33.18
C GLY A 373 -36.28 -29.73 -31.91
N SER A 374 -35.74 -28.52 -31.97
CA SER A 374 -36.11 -27.45 -32.91
C SER A 374 -35.16 -26.26 -32.72
N GLU A 375 -34.83 -25.60 -33.83
CA GLU A 375 -34.26 -24.25 -33.82
C GLU A 375 -35.24 -23.29 -33.13
N GLN A 376 -34.90 -22.85 -31.92
CA GLN A 376 -35.34 -21.54 -31.44
C GLN A 376 -34.16 -20.58 -31.52
N ARG A 377 -34.15 -19.76 -32.58
CA ARG A 377 -33.36 -18.53 -32.65
C ARG A 377 -33.75 -17.66 -31.45
N THR A 378 -32.95 -17.66 -30.40
CA THR A 378 -33.06 -16.66 -29.34
C THR A 378 -32.63 -15.32 -29.92
N ARG A 379 -33.61 -14.44 -30.17
CA ARG A 379 -33.35 -13.02 -30.42
C ARG A 379 -32.55 -12.47 -29.23
N LYS A 380 -31.37 -11.88 -29.50
CA LYS A 380 -30.66 -11.05 -28.53
C LYS A 380 -31.61 -9.93 -28.05
N PRO A 381 -31.67 -9.61 -26.75
CA PRO A 381 -32.36 -8.41 -26.30
C PRO A 381 -31.63 -7.19 -26.86
N LYS A 382 -32.39 -6.25 -27.45
CA LYS A 382 -31.88 -4.94 -27.87
C LYS A 382 -31.32 -4.21 -26.65
N SER A 383 -30.14 -3.62 -26.78
CA SER A 383 -29.58 -2.81 -25.69
C SER A 383 -30.30 -1.46 -25.62
N LEU A 384 -30.21 -0.78 -24.47
CA LEU A 384 -30.75 0.58 -24.27
C LEU A 384 -30.22 1.59 -25.32
N PHE A 385 -29.11 1.25 -25.98
CA PHE A 385 -28.45 2.03 -27.04
C PHE A 385 -29.23 2.01 -28.36
N ASP A 386 -29.98 0.95 -28.67
CA ASP A 386 -30.78 0.81 -29.91
C ASP A 386 -32.11 1.58 -29.88
N LEU A 387 -32.47 2.15 -28.72
CA LEU A 387 -33.76 2.83 -28.47
C LEU A 387 -33.68 4.36 -28.54
N LEU A 388 -32.47 4.94 -28.54
CA LEU A 388 -32.28 6.40 -28.44
C LEU A 388 -31.85 7.08 -29.74
N PHE A 389 -31.50 6.34 -30.78
CA PHE A 389 -31.10 6.93 -32.06
C PHE A 389 -31.56 6.10 -33.26
N LYS A 390 -32.67 6.51 -33.90
CA LYS A 390 -32.89 6.29 -35.35
C LYS A 390 -33.66 7.48 -35.94
N PHE A 391 -33.04 8.11 -36.93
CA PHE A 391 -33.68 8.97 -37.93
C PHE A 391 -34.62 8.15 -38.82
#